data_AF-A0AAN8ZW01-F1
#
_entry.id   AF-A0AAN8ZW01-F1
#
_cell.length_a   1.000
_cell.length_b   1.000
_cell.length_c   1.000
_cell.angle_alpha   90.00
_cell.angle_beta   90.00
_cell.angle_gamma   90.00
#
_symmetry.space_group_name_H-M   'P 1'
#
loop_
_entity.id
_entity.type
_entity.pdbx_description
1 polymer ?
#
loop_
_entity_poly.entity_id
_entity_poly.type
_entity_poly.pdbx_seq_one_letter_code
_entity_poly.pdbx_strand_id
1 'polypeptide(L)'
;MASPGTFRLRKTLKLPRFCAGIGTFQRNTYGTASISEYTAEPEYPPIRDTSREATRRRNKDVWHEKIKNLATVEQKFVELNMPKYYGYWSCHLKDTEAKINGLEFLKYATRTHIVESLPDNYYFDVKSEAEKLASDLQDKVEALIDLHFNG
;
A
#
# COMPACT_ATOMS: atom_id res chain seq x y z
N MET A 1 -14.20 43.60 -2.70
CA MET A 1 -15.21 42.80 -1.99
C MET A 1 -15.87 41.87 -2.98
N ALA A 2 -15.41 40.62 -3.07
CA ALA A 2 -16.00 39.58 -3.92
C ALA A 2 -15.99 38.29 -3.11
N SER A 3 -17.18 37.72 -2.90
CA SER A 3 -17.35 36.48 -2.14
C SER A 3 -17.18 35.29 -3.09
N PRO A 4 -16.25 34.36 -2.87
CA PRO A 4 -16.13 33.18 -3.71
C PRO A 4 -17.25 32.18 -3.37
N GLY A 5 -18.16 31.99 -4.32
CA GLY A 5 -19.23 31.00 -4.23
C GLY A 5 -18.69 29.58 -4.14
N THR A 6 -18.97 28.90 -3.04
CA THR A 6 -18.69 27.47 -2.87
C THR A 6 -19.70 26.63 -3.65
N PHE A 7 -19.28 26.04 -4.76
CA PHE A 7 -20.06 25.06 -5.52
C PHE A 7 -19.97 23.68 -4.83
N ARG A 8 -20.91 23.37 -3.93
CA ARG A 8 -21.08 22.02 -3.36
C ARG A 8 -22.01 21.21 -4.26
N LEU A 9 -21.44 20.37 -5.13
CA LEU A 9 -22.19 19.26 -5.73
C LEU A 9 -22.50 18.22 -4.64
N ARG A 10 -23.62 18.39 -3.93
CA ARG A 10 -24.23 17.29 -3.21
C ARG A 10 -24.95 16.43 -4.24
N LYS A 11 -24.27 15.42 -4.79
CA LYS A 11 -24.97 14.27 -5.36
C LYS A 11 -25.67 13.57 -4.20
N THR A 12 -26.90 13.99 -3.89
CA THR A 12 -27.79 13.23 -3.03
C THR A 12 -28.22 12.00 -3.82
N LEU A 13 -27.49 10.90 -3.65
CA LEU A 13 -28.09 9.59 -3.85
C LEU A 13 -29.25 9.52 -2.86
N LYS A 14 -30.48 9.63 -3.37
CA LYS A 14 -31.70 9.32 -2.62
C LYS A 14 -31.58 7.85 -2.21
N LEU A 15 -31.05 7.60 -1.02
CA LEU A 15 -31.24 6.31 -0.37
C LEU A 15 -32.74 6.19 -0.09
N PRO A 16 -33.37 5.05 -0.43
CA PRO A 16 -34.76 4.84 -0.07
C PRO A 16 -34.90 5.00 1.44
N ARG A 17 -35.96 5.70 1.86
CA ARG A 17 -36.38 5.73 3.26
C ARG A 17 -36.81 4.31 3.64
N PHE A 18 -35.86 3.52 4.12
CA PHE A 18 -36.15 2.24 4.74
C PHE A 18 -36.67 2.52 6.16
N CYS A 19 -37.93 2.92 6.25
CA CYS A 19 -38.70 2.86 7.49
C CYS A 19 -39.43 1.51 7.50
N ALA A 20 -38.87 0.51 8.18
CA ALA A 20 -39.61 -0.54 8.88
C ALA A 20 -38.60 -1.49 9.53
N GLY A 21 -38.51 -1.40 10.85
CA GLY A 21 -37.64 -2.21 11.67
C GLY A 21 -36.80 -1.32 12.57
N ILE A 22 -37.41 -0.83 13.66
CA ILE A 22 -36.63 -0.55 14.87
C ILE A 22 -36.08 -1.92 15.26
N GLY A 23 -34.90 -2.27 14.73
CA GLY A 23 -34.11 -3.36 15.27
C GLY A 23 -33.94 -3.02 16.73
N THR A 24 -34.57 -3.80 17.60
CA THR A 24 -34.45 -3.64 19.03
C THR A 24 -32.96 -3.57 19.34
N PHE A 25 -32.52 -2.42 19.85
CA PHE A 25 -31.23 -2.34 20.52
C PHE A 25 -31.35 -3.32 21.69
N GLN A 26 -30.87 -4.54 21.48
CA GLN A 26 -30.77 -5.54 22.52
C GLN A 26 -29.80 -4.95 23.54
N ARG A 27 -30.36 -4.39 24.60
CA ARG A 27 -29.62 -4.25 25.86
C ARG A 27 -29.12 -5.65 26.16
N ASN A 28 -27.81 -5.80 26.37
CA ASN A 28 -27.25 -7.01 26.98
C ASN A 28 -28.01 -7.21 28.29
N THR A 29 -29.02 -8.08 28.25
CA THR A 29 -29.59 -8.68 29.45
C THR A 29 -28.50 -9.62 29.93
N TYR A 30 -27.86 -9.29 31.05
CA TYR A 30 -27.03 -10.23 31.78
C TYR A 30 -27.84 -11.52 31.91
N GLY A 31 -27.39 -12.56 31.20
CA GLY A 31 -28.17 -13.78 30.98
C GLY A 31 -28.52 -14.45 32.30
N THR A 32 -29.68 -15.10 32.33
CA THR A 32 -29.94 -16.22 33.25
C THR A 32 -28.77 -17.20 33.13
N ALA A 33 -27.89 -17.21 34.13
CA ALA A 33 -26.74 -18.10 34.16
C ALA A 33 -27.23 -19.54 34.01
N SER A 34 -26.74 -20.24 32.99
CA SER A 34 -26.97 -21.67 32.88
C SER A 34 -26.19 -22.36 34.01
N ILE A 35 -26.82 -23.31 34.70
CA ILE A 35 -26.25 -23.98 35.90
C ILE A 35 -24.93 -24.74 35.57
N SER A 36 -24.57 -24.88 34.29
CA SER A 36 -23.37 -25.57 33.80
C SER A 36 -22.07 -24.74 33.77
N GLU A 37 -22.08 -23.46 34.16
CA GLU A 37 -20.91 -22.56 34.05
C GLU A 37 -19.94 -22.60 35.26
N TYR A 38 -20.18 -23.45 36.26
CA TYR A 38 -19.30 -23.54 37.43
C TYR A 38 -18.08 -24.44 37.13
N THR A 39 -17.05 -23.86 36.51
CA THR A 39 -15.71 -24.47 36.38
C THR A 39 -14.91 -24.22 37.67
N ALA A 40 -14.10 -25.20 38.10
CA ALA A 40 -13.28 -25.08 39.32
C ALA A 40 -12.24 -23.94 39.28
N GLU A 41 -11.83 -23.54 38.07
CA GLU A 41 -10.96 -22.39 37.82
C GLU A 41 -11.67 -21.36 36.93
N PRO A 42 -11.63 -20.05 37.28
CA PRO A 42 -12.27 -19.02 36.47
C PRO A 42 -11.44 -18.68 35.21
N GLU A 43 -12.01 -18.92 34.03
CA GLU A 43 -11.43 -18.50 32.75
C GLU A 43 -11.89 -17.08 32.38
N TYR A 44 -11.06 -16.07 32.69
CA TYR A 44 -11.36 -14.68 32.32
C TYR A 44 -11.03 -14.39 30.85
N PRO A 45 -11.87 -13.62 30.14
CA PRO A 45 -11.53 -13.14 28.82
C PRO A 45 -10.35 -12.15 28.87
N PRO A 46 -9.55 -12.04 27.80
CA PRO A 46 -8.45 -11.09 27.75
C PRO A 46 -8.95 -9.65 27.81
N ILE A 47 -8.24 -8.80 28.55
CA ILE A 47 -8.55 -7.37 28.64
C ILE A 47 -8.33 -6.74 27.26
N ARG A 48 -9.38 -6.12 26.71
CA ARG A 48 -9.35 -5.49 25.39
C ARG A 48 -9.71 -4.01 25.51
N ASP A 49 -8.89 -3.15 24.91
CA ASP A 49 -9.23 -1.73 24.77
C ASP A 49 -10.38 -1.56 23.76
N THR A 50 -11.50 -1.03 24.22
CA THR A 50 -12.72 -0.77 23.45
C THR A 50 -12.69 0.58 22.72
N SER A 51 -11.61 1.37 22.86
CA SER A 51 -11.43 2.61 22.12
C SER A 51 -11.56 2.38 20.61
N ARG A 52 -12.06 3.40 19.91
CA ARG A 52 -12.24 3.35 18.45
C ARG A 52 -10.91 3.12 17.74
N GLU A 53 -9.83 3.70 18.24
CA GLU A 53 -8.49 3.56 17.67
C GLU A 53 -7.95 2.15 17.84
N ALA A 54 -8.06 1.57 19.04
CA ALA A 54 -7.66 0.19 19.29
C ALA A 54 -8.48 -0.80 18.46
N THR A 55 -9.79 -0.57 18.31
CA THR A 55 -10.65 -1.40 17.46
C THR A 55 -10.21 -1.35 15.99
N ARG A 56 -9.88 -0.17 15.48
CA ARG A 56 -9.38 -0.02 14.10
C ARG A 56 -8.04 -0.71 13.89
N ARG A 57 -7.13 -0.65 14.87
CA ARG A 57 -5.83 -1.35 14.80
C ARG A 57 -6.04 -2.86 14.77
N ARG A 58 -6.82 -3.41 15.72
CA ARG A 58 -7.16 -4.84 15.76
C ARG A 58 -7.76 -5.36 14.47
N ASN A 59 -8.68 -4.61 13.85
CA ASN A 59 -9.25 -5.01 12.56
C ASN A 59 -8.21 -5.06 11.43
N LYS A 60 -7.22 -4.15 11.43
CA LYS A 60 -6.10 -4.19 10.50
C LYS A 60 -5.18 -5.38 10.78
N ASP A 61 -4.91 -5.66 12.05
CA ASP A 61 -4.06 -6.78 12.47
C ASP A 61 -4.67 -8.12 12.04
N VAL A 62 -5.98 -8.31 12.27
CA VAL A 62 -6.73 -9.49 11.80
C VAL A 62 -6.64 -9.63 10.26
N TRP A 63 -6.74 -8.52 9.52
CA TRP A 63 -6.57 -8.55 8.07
C TRP A 63 -5.13 -8.90 7.64
N HIS A 64 -4.11 -8.38 8.34
CA HIS A 64 -2.71 -8.75 8.08
C HIS A 64 -2.44 -10.23 8.39
N GLU A 65 -2.98 -10.76 9.49
CA GLU A 65 -2.89 -12.18 9.84
C GLU A 65 -3.57 -13.05 8.78
N LYS A 66 -4.75 -12.65 8.30
CA LYS A 66 -5.43 -13.32 7.19
C LYS A 66 -4.51 -13.42 5.97
N ILE A 67 -3.87 -12.32 5.56
CA ILE A 67 -2.96 -12.31 4.40
C ILE A 67 -1.72 -13.18 4.65
N LYS A 68 -1.15 -13.12 5.87
CA LYS A 68 0.03 -13.92 6.24
C LYS A 68 -0.25 -15.42 6.15
N ASN A 69 -1.44 -15.84 6.53
CA ASN A 69 -1.86 -17.24 6.57
C ASN A 69 -2.24 -17.81 5.18
N LEU A 70 -2.31 -17.00 4.12
CA LEU A 70 -2.55 -17.49 2.76
C LEU A 70 -1.36 -18.30 2.24
N ALA A 71 -1.65 -19.44 1.60
CA ALA A 71 -0.64 -20.40 1.18
C ALA A 71 0.17 -19.92 -0.03
N THR A 72 -0.49 -19.31 -1.02
CA THR A 72 0.17 -18.95 -2.29
C THR A 72 0.34 -17.44 -2.45
N VAL A 73 1.27 -17.07 -3.33
CA VAL A 73 1.58 -15.66 -3.63
C VAL A 73 0.44 -15.01 -4.40
N GLU A 74 -0.22 -15.73 -5.30
CA GLU A 74 -1.35 -15.26 -6.11
C GLU A 74 -2.54 -14.89 -5.23
N GLN A 75 -2.85 -15.74 -4.25
CA GLN A 75 -3.93 -15.46 -3.29
C GLN A 75 -3.64 -14.19 -2.49
N LYS A 76 -2.38 -13.96 -2.09
CA LYS A 76 -1.97 -12.73 -1.39
C LYS A 76 -2.15 -11.50 -2.28
N PHE A 77 -1.75 -11.58 -3.55
CA PHE A 77 -1.94 -10.49 -4.50
C PHE A 77 -3.41 -10.16 -4.74
N VAL A 78 -4.27 -11.18 -4.84
CA VAL A 78 -5.72 -10.97 -4.98
C VAL A 78 -6.26 -10.29 -3.73
N GLU A 79 -6.07 -10.87 -2.53
CA GLU A 79 -6.64 -10.35 -1.28
C GLU A 79 -6.16 -8.91 -0.97
N LEU A 80 -4.90 -8.60 -1.26
CA LEU A 80 -4.34 -7.24 -1.06
C LEU A 80 -5.03 -6.20 -1.95
N ASN A 81 -5.47 -6.60 -3.15
CA ASN A 81 -6.13 -5.73 -4.12
C ASN A 81 -7.67 -5.77 -4.05
N MET A 82 -8.28 -6.80 -3.44
CA MET A 82 -9.74 -6.94 -3.28
C MET A 82 -10.47 -5.70 -2.74
N PRO A 83 -10.03 -5.03 -1.65
CA PRO A 83 -10.73 -3.86 -1.12
C PRO A 83 -10.68 -2.65 -2.07
N LYS A 84 -9.84 -2.71 -3.12
CA LYS A 84 -9.62 -1.64 -4.09
C LYS A 84 -10.24 -1.95 -5.46
N TYR A 85 -11.15 -2.91 -5.54
CA TYR A 85 -11.69 -3.45 -6.80
C TYR A 85 -12.27 -2.37 -7.75
N TYR A 86 -12.94 -1.34 -7.23
CA TYR A 86 -13.51 -0.24 -8.04
C TYR A 86 -12.58 0.97 -8.20
N GLY A 87 -11.29 0.81 -7.90
CA GLY A 87 -10.29 1.86 -8.02
C GLY A 87 -10.12 2.71 -6.75
N TYR A 88 -9.00 3.43 -6.71
CA TYR A 88 -8.65 4.34 -5.64
C TYR A 88 -7.98 5.58 -6.24
N TRP A 89 -7.96 6.67 -5.48
CA TRP A 89 -7.16 7.82 -5.88
C TRP A 89 -5.68 7.43 -5.85
N SER A 90 -5.04 7.41 -7.01
CA SER A 90 -3.62 7.09 -7.18
C SER A 90 -2.86 8.25 -7.79
N CYS A 91 -1.66 8.51 -7.28
CA CYS A 91 -0.70 9.36 -7.97
C CYS A 91 0.03 8.52 -9.02
N HIS A 92 -0.21 8.82 -10.30
CA HIS A 92 0.50 8.15 -11.39
C HIS A 92 1.90 8.76 -11.55
N LEU A 93 2.91 7.94 -11.28
CA LEU A 93 4.31 8.24 -11.52
C LEU A 93 4.68 7.66 -12.89
N LYS A 94 5.02 8.54 -13.83
CA LYS A 94 5.48 8.18 -15.16
C LYS A 94 6.94 8.59 -15.27
N ASP A 95 7.76 7.72 -15.84
CA ASP A 95 9.19 7.95 -16.00
C ASP A 95 9.48 8.93 -17.14
N THR A 96 8.62 8.96 -18.16
CA THR A 96 8.76 9.82 -19.34
C THR A 96 8.51 11.31 -19.07
N GLU A 97 7.88 11.65 -17.96
CA GLU A 97 7.45 13.02 -17.65
C GLU A 97 8.28 13.59 -16.49
N ALA A 98 9.17 14.54 -16.79
CA ALA A 98 9.91 15.27 -15.77
C ALA A 98 8.96 16.21 -15.00
N LYS A 99 8.88 16.04 -13.68
CA LYS A 99 8.10 16.89 -12.78
C LYS A 99 9.02 17.84 -12.02
N ILE A 100 8.51 19.04 -11.70
CA ILE A 100 9.20 20.00 -10.83
C ILE A 100 9.44 19.31 -9.48
N ASN A 101 10.70 19.29 -9.03
CA ASN A 101 11.15 18.60 -7.81
C ASN A 101 10.75 17.12 -7.73
N GLY A 102 10.62 16.44 -8.88
CA GLY A 102 10.21 15.03 -8.94
C GLY A 102 11.14 14.12 -8.14
N LEU A 103 12.44 14.39 -8.13
CA LEU A 103 13.44 13.60 -7.42
C LEU A 103 13.20 13.57 -5.91
N GLU A 104 12.92 14.73 -5.30
CA GLU A 104 12.66 14.84 -3.87
C GLU A 104 11.38 14.12 -3.47
N PHE A 105 10.32 14.29 -4.27
CA PHE A 105 9.06 13.58 -4.09
C PHE A 105 9.26 12.06 -4.17
N LEU A 106 10.03 11.58 -5.17
CA LEU A 106 10.30 10.17 -5.34
C LEU A 106 11.07 9.60 -4.14
N LYS A 107 12.16 10.25 -3.71
CA LYS A 107 12.92 9.88 -2.49
C LYS A 107 11.99 9.72 -1.28
N TYR A 108 11.10 10.68 -1.07
CA TYR A 108 10.13 10.64 0.03
C TYR A 108 9.10 9.49 -0.13
N ALA A 109 8.56 9.31 -1.33
CA ALA A 109 7.52 8.33 -1.62
C ALA A 109 8.03 6.89 -1.49
N THR A 110 9.22 6.60 -2.03
CA THR A 110 9.85 5.28 -1.99
C THR A 110 10.66 5.03 -0.71
N ARG A 111 10.86 6.07 0.12
CA ARG A 111 11.73 6.04 1.30
C ARG A 111 13.17 5.67 0.95
N THR A 112 13.67 6.18 -0.17
CA THR A 112 15.05 5.94 -0.63
C THR A 112 15.93 7.18 -0.50
N HIS A 113 17.24 6.95 -0.46
CA HIS A 113 18.26 7.99 -0.55
C HIS A 113 19.07 7.76 -1.83
N ILE A 114 19.58 8.84 -2.41
CA ILE A 114 20.45 8.76 -3.59
C ILE A 114 21.89 8.91 -3.14
N VAL A 115 22.72 8.00 -3.60
CA VAL A 115 24.18 8.05 -3.47
C VAL A 115 24.72 8.38 -4.85
N GLU A 116 25.52 9.43 -4.96
CA GLU A 116 26.06 9.90 -6.24
C GLU A 116 27.19 9.01 -6.78
N SER A 117 27.83 8.25 -5.89
CA SER A 117 28.88 7.30 -6.26
C SER A 117 28.31 5.94 -6.67
N LEU A 118 29.03 5.27 -7.56
CA LEU A 118 28.84 3.85 -7.83
C LEU A 118 29.20 3.04 -6.57
N PRO A 119 28.61 1.86 -6.35
CA PRO A 119 28.99 0.99 -5.24
C PRO A 119 30.45 0.50 -5.36
N ASP A 120 31.30 0.88 -4.41
CA ASP A 120 32.77 0.72 -4.51
C ASP A 120 33.26 -0.74 -4.66
N ASN A 121 32.50 -1.72 -4.17
CA ASN A 121 32.95 -3.13 -4.09
C ASN A 121 32.02 -4.12 -4.81
N TYR A 122 30.98 -3.66 -5.50
CA TYR A 122 30.01 -4.57 -6.12
C TYR A 122 30.57 -5.28 -7.37
N TYR A 123 31.54 -4.67 -8.06
CA TYR A 123 32.05 -5.13 -9.36
C TYR A 123 33.52 -5.55 -9.34
N PHE A 124 34.09 -5.88 -8.18
CA PHE A 124 35.52 -6.22 -8.08
C PHE A 124 35.89 -7.42 -8.97
N ASP A 125 35.08 -8.48 -8.94
CA ASP A 125 35.33 -9.74 -9.63
C ASP A 125 35.34 -9.59 -11.16
N VAL A 126 34.54 -8.66 -11.68
CA VAL A 126 34.31 -8.51 -13.13
C VAL A 126 35.19 -7.42 -13.74
N LYS A 127 35.95 -6.67 -12.92
CA LYS A 127 36.69 -5.48 -13.37
C LYS A 127 37.66 -5.77 -14.52
N SER A 128 38.44 -6.85 -14.41
CA SER A 128 39.43 -7.23 -15.42
C SER A 128 38.81 -7.71 -16.73
N GLU A 129 37.61 -8.30 -16.68
CA GLU A 129 36.89 -8.73 -17.87
C GLU A 129 36.20 -7.55 -18.55
N ALA A 130 35.63 -6.65 -17.74
CA ALA A 130 35.00 -5.41 -18.22
C ALA A 130 35.99 -4.51 -18.97
N GLU A 131 37.24 -4.40 -18.50
CA GLU A 131 38.28 -3.61 -19.19
C GLU A 131 38.61 -4.15 -20.59
N LYS A 132 38.64 -5.48 -20.75
CA LYS A 132 38.85 -6.13 -22.06
C LYS A 132 37.66 -5.92 -22.99
N LEU A 133 36.44 -6.09 -22.47
CA LEU A 133 35.23 -5.86 -23.26
C LEU A 133 35.08 -4.39 -23.65
N ALA A 134 35.52 -3.46 -22.81
CA ALA A 134 35.50 -2.03 -23.12
C ALA A 134 36.38 -1.70 -24.32
N SER A 135 37.60 -2.26 -24.41
CA SER A 135 38.46 -2.06 -25.58
C SER A 135 37.85 -2.67 -26.84
N ASP A 136 37.25 -3.85 -26.74
CA ASP A 136 36.67 -4.56 -27.89
C ASP A 136 35.38 -3.90 -28.42
N LEU A 137 34.65 -3.19 -27.56
CA LEU A 137 33.40 -2.52 -27.91
C LEU A 137 33.59 -1.08 -28.37
N GLN A 138 34.71 -0.44 -28.04
CA GLN A 138 34.97 0.96 -28.35
C GLN A 138 34.77 1.25 -29.85
N ASP A 139 35.49 0.53 -30.72
CA ASP A 139 35.42 0.72 -32.18
C ASP A 139 34.00 0.56 -32.73
N LYS A 140 33.23 -0.38 -32.17
CA LYS A 140 31.86 -0.67 -32.60
C LYS A 140 30.89 0.43 -32.20
N VAL A 141 31.07 1.00 -31.02
CA VAL A 141 30.25 2.11 -30.52
C VAL A 141 30.53 3.36 -31.32
N GLU A 142 31.80 3.67 -31.60
CA GLU A 142 32.19 4.82 -32.43
C GLU A 142 31.58 4.72 -33.83
N ALA A 143 31.71 3.57 -34.49
CA ALA A 143 31.11 3.35 -35.80
C ALA A 143 29.58 3.50 -35.81
N LEU A 144 28.90 3.10 -34.74
CA LEU A 144 27.44 3.21 -34.62
C LEU A 144 26.98 4.66 -34.41
N ILE A 145 27.74 5.42 -33.62
CA ILE A 145 27.53 6.87 -33.44
C ILE A 145 27.71 7.58 -34.78
N ASP A 146 28.80 7.32 -35.50
CA ASP A 146 29.07 7.95 -36.80
C ASP A 146 27.96 7.67 -37.82
N LEU A 147 27.47 6.44 -37.88
CA LEU A 147 26.37 6.07 -38.77
C LEU A 147 25.07 6.82 -38.44
N HIS A 148 24.76 7.01 -37.15
CA HIS A 148 23.52 7.68 -36.75
C HIS A 148 23.56 9.20 -36.95
N PHE A 149 24.72 9.84 -36.83
CA PHE A 149 24.85 11.29 -36.93
C PHE A 149 25.23 11.80 -38.33
N ASN A 150 25.96 11.02 -39.13
CA ASN A 150 26.45 11.42 -40.46
C ASN A 150 25.73 10.72 -41.64
N GLY A 151 24.83 9.77 -41.37
CA GLY A 151 23.96 9.14 -42.38
C GLY A 151 22.65 9.90 -42.59
#